data_AF-A0A1S1NN31-F1
#
_entry.id   AF-A0A1S1NN31-F1
#
_cell.length_a   1.000
_cell.length_b   1.000
_cell.length_c   1.000
_cell.angle_alpha   90.00
_cell.angle_beta   90.00
_cell.angle_gamma   90.00
#
_symmetry.space_group_name_H-M   'P 1'
#
loop_
_entity.id
_entity.type
_entity.pdbx_description
1 polymer ?
#
loop_
_entity_poly.entity_id
_entity_poly.type
_entity_poly.pdbx_seq_one_letter_code
_entity_poly.pdbx_strand_id
1 'polypeptide(L)'
;MTNQGQDPRVLVEQVVRALTQEAPAGWNKLRGVFSMAGGEEITRAVALTAEQTFSIPIQSRIVEPIRLHRQITAVGPDGPWLRLLFEYDSAGGLRVGFDYGGAELPADQLLSGEAYRRDIERYPRPNVPLWLLAHMANDGRQLRSAADARITAAAGVDVLVADNDLPPLSLLWARIAVLAAVSRGSDASVGSRTDPSFQEYIGDTGGCILARLPGDRGVFSGGRDNSRLLSAAYRGLIGWPDLYRGAPSWLHNLYLHPRAAAGRLSFCYWWDDGHWYRAELPEAGVLASEDPPWNRTEELAGGAPGVRTTASTAELVAKTLEHIVRPDERNSASVLRLIEAAEAGTASEQNLAELFVSGVPAAFDMAEALAQLDAADVLLRTYPHR
;
A
#
# COMPACT_ATOMS: atom_id res chain seq x y z
N MET A 1 -43.15 -3.76 10.02
CA MET A 1 -42.98 -5.11 10.60
C MET A 1 -41.57 -5.18 11.17
N THR A 2 -41.47 -5.14 12.48
CA THR A 2 -40.24 -5.13 13.27
C THR A 2 -39.60 -6.53 13.24
N ASN A 3 -38.44 -6.65 12.63
CA ASN A 3 -37.72 -7.92 12.41
C ASN A 3 -36.97 -8.37 13.67
N GLN A 4 -37.70 -8.54 14.78
CA GLN A 4 -37.16 -9.08 16.03
C GLN A 4 -37.17 -10.62 15.96
N GLY A 5 -35.99 -11.27 15.96
CA GLY A 5 -35.90 -12.66 16.45
C GLY A 5 -34.94 -13.65 15.79
N GLN A 6 -34.24 -13.33 14.70
CA GLN A 6 -33.24 -14.27 14.14
C GLN A 6 -31.83 -13.95 14.63
N ASP A 7 -31.21 -14.89 15.35
CA ASP A 7 -29.80 -14.82 15.73
C ASP A 7 -28.94 -14.75 14.45
N PRO A 8 -28.11 -13.69 14.25
CA PRO A 8 -27.25 -13.56 13.09
C PRO A 8 -26.40 -14.81 12.81
N ARG A 9 -25.97 -15.54 13.85
CA ARG A 9 -25.19 -16.77 13.68
C ARG A 9 -25.96 -17.85 12.94
N VAL A 10 -27.26 -17.99 13.23
CA VAL A 10 -28.13 -18.98 12.57
C VAL A 10 -28.26 -18.69 11.08
N LEU A 11 -28.25 -17.42 10.66
CA LEU A 11 -28.32 -17.04 9.25
C LEU A 11 -27.07 -17.49 8.48
N VAL A 12 -25.88 -17.35 9.07
CA VAL A 12 -24.63 -17.83 8.44
C VAL A 12 -24.62 -19.35 8.38
N GLU A 13 -25.02 -20.04 9.44
CA GLU A 13 -25.09 -21.51 9.46
C GLU A 13 -26.09 -22.07 8.42
N GLN A 14 -27.20 -21.38 8.16
CA GLN A 14 -28.15 -21.77 7.11
C GLN A 14 -27.47 -21.75 5.72
N VAL A 15 -26.70 -20.70 5.43
CA VAL A 15 -25.94 -20.57 4.19
C VAL A 15 -24.88 -21.65 4.07
N VAL A 16 -24.09 -21.87 5.12
CA VAL A 16 -23.04 -22.91 5.14
C VAL A 16 -23.62 -24.30 4.92
N ARG A 17 -24.77 -24.62 5.54
CA ARG A 17 -25.48 -25.89 5.30
C ARG A 17 -25.92 -26.03 3.85
N ALA A 18 -26.51 -24.99 3.26
CA ALA A 18 -26.92 -25.01 1.86
C ALA A 18 -25.73 -25.21 0.91
N LEU A 19 -24.61 -24.53 1.16
CA LEU A 19 -23.39 -24.69 0.35
C LEU A 19 -22.76 -26.08 0.50
N THR A 20 -22.88 -26.69 1.68
CA THR A 20 -22.38 -28.06 1.92
C THR A 20 -23.15 -29.10 1.10
N GLN A 21 -24.44 -28.89 0.84
CA GLN A 21 -25.25 -29.78 -0.01
C GLN A 21 -24.83 -29.72 -1.48
N GLU A 22 -24.24 -28.60 -1.92
CA GLU A 22 -23.73 -28.39 -3.28
C GLU A 22 -22.23 -28.73 -3.41
N ALA A 23 -21.55 -29.06 -2.29
CA ALA A 23 -20.14 -29.36 -2.28
C ALA A 23 -19.85 -30.75 -2.87
N PRO A 24 -18.74 -30.93 -3.62
CA PRO A 24 -18.36 -32.22 -4.16
C PRO A 24 -18.03 -33.23 -3.07
N ALA A 25 -18.20 -34.53 -3.37
CA ALA A 25 -17.80 -35.59 -2.45
C ALA A 25 -16.31 -35.48 -2.08
N GLY A 26 -15.99 -35.73 -0.81
CA GLY A 26 -14.61 -35.69 -0.31
C GLY A 26 -14.06 -34.29 -0.03
N TRP A 27 -14.91 -33.26 0.02
CA TRP A 27 -14.50 -31.93 0.48
C TRP A 27 -14.01 -31.97 1.95
N ASN A 28 -12.98 -31.20 2.26
CA ASN A 28 -12.44 -31.05 3.62
C ASN A 28 -12.63 -29.65 4.21
N LYS A 29 -12.75 -28.64 3.34
CA LYS A 29 -12.92 -27.25 3.73
C LYS A 29 -13.77 -26.50 2.71
N LEU A 30 -14.70 -25.68 3.19
CA LEU A 30 -15.41 -24.66 2.42
C LEU A 30 -14.87 -23.29 2.78
N ARG A 31 -14.74 -22.43 1.77
CA ARG A 31 -14.44 -21.02 1.94
C ARG A 31 -15.45 -20.21 1.16
N GLY A 32 -15.91 -19.11 1.70
CA GLY A 32 -16.71 -18.19 0.92
C GLY A 32 -16.58 -16.74 1.35
N VAL A 33 -16.93 -15.88 0.40
CA VAL A 33 -16.91 -14.43 0.52
C VAL A 33 -18.21 -13.89 -0.04
N PHE A 34 -18.83 -12.99 0.72
CA PHE A 34 -19.96 -12.19 0.28
C PHE A 34 -19.57 -10.71 0.42
N SER A 35 -19.43 -10.01 -0.70
CA SER A 35 -19.30 -8.55 -0.75
C SER A 35 -20.66 -7.95 -1.02
N MET A 36 -21.10 -6.97 -0.22
CA MET A 36 -22.42 -6.34 -0.37
C MET A 36 -22.37 -4.85 -0.06
N ALA A 37 -22.94 -4.03 -0.94
CA ALA A 37 -23.12 -2.59 -0.74
C ALA A 37 -24.22 -2.06 -1.66
N GLY A 38 -25.11 -1.20 -1.16
CA GLY A 38 -25.98 -0.37 -2.02
C GLY A 38 -26.84 -1.13 -3.04
N GLY A 39 -27.20 -2.39 -2.74
CA GLY A 39 -27.99 -3.27 -3.61
C GLY A 39 -27.19 -4.11 -4.60
N GLU A 40 -25.87 -3.96 -4.67
CA GLU A 40 -24.98 -4.84 -5.43
C GLU A 40 -24.36 -5.89 -4.51
N GLU A 41 -24.07 -7.06 -5.09
CA GLU A 41 -23.42 -8.15 -4.37
C GLU A 41 -22.48 -8.95 -5.28
N ILE A 42 -21.38 -9.41 -4.71
CA ILE A 42 -20.51 -10.43 -5.29
C ILE A 42 -20.45 -11.57 -4.29
N THR A 43 -20.72 -12.79 -4.76
CA THR A 43 -20.74 -13.98 -3.92
C THR A 43 -19.84 -15.04 -4.52
N ARG A 44 -18.93 -15.59 -3.71
CA ARG A 44 -18.04 -16.67 -4.12
C ARG A 44 -17.95 -17.71 -3.02
N ALA A 45 -18.08 -18.97 -3.38
CA ALA A 45 -17.81 -20.09 -2.48
C ALA A 45 -17.00 -21.14 -3.22
N VAL A 46 -16.04 -21.73 -2.52
CA VAL A 46 -15.21 -22.81 -3.03
C VAL A 46 -15.16 -23.95 -2.01
N ALA A 47 -15.15 -25.18 -2.52
CA ALA A 47 -14.81 -26.37 -1.76
C ALA A 47 -13.39 -26.80 -2.08
N LEU A 48 -12.62 -27.11 -1.04
CA LEU A 48 -11.29 -27.69 -1.15
C LEU A 48 -11.41 -29.20 -0.90
N THR A 49 -10.76 -29.99 -1.75
CA THR A 49 -10.49 -31.41 -1.51
C THR A 49 -8.99 -31.59 -1.22
N ALA A 50 -8.53 -32.83 -1.06
CA ALA A 50 -7.09 -33.10 -0.93
C ALA A 50 -6.28 -32.70 -2.18
N GLU A 51 -6.94 -32.63 -3.35
CA GLU A 51 -6.27 -32.53 -4.64
C GLU A 51 -6.62 -31.23 -5.39
N GLN A 52 -7.82 -30.69 -5.20
CA GLN A 52 -8.37 -29.63 -6.07
C GLN A 52 -9.26 -28.64 -5.32
N THR A 53 -9.46 -27.46 -5.92
CA THR A 53 -10.43 -26.45 -5.48
C THR A 53 -11.57 -26.37 -6.48
N PHE A 54 -12.81 -26.49 -6.01
CA PHE A 54 -14.04 -26.47 -6.81
C PHE A 54 -14.87 -25.24 -6.48
N SER A 55 -15.30 -24.50 -7.50
CA SER A 55 -16.26 -23.41 -7.30
C SER A 55 -17.67 -23.96 -7.06
N ILE A 56 -18.37 -23.43 -6.06
CA ILE A 56 -19.76 -23.76 -5.76
C ILE A 56 -20.66 -22.68 -6.36
N PRO A 57 -21.61 -23.02 -7.26
CA PRO A 57 -22.60 -22.07 -7.74
C PRO A 57 -23.50 -21.58 -6.60
N ILE A 58 -23.58 -20.27 -6.40
CA ILE A 58 -24.42 -19.67 -5.36
C ILE A 58 -25.71 -19.13 -5.99
N GLN A 59 -26.84 -19.73 -5.61
CA GLN A 59 -28.16 -19.27 -6.04
C GLN A 59 -28.67 -18.15 -5.13
N SER A 60 -29.47 -17.22 -5.66
CA SER A 60 -29.97 -16.05 -4.90
C SER A 60 -30.65 -16.43 -3.58
N ARG A 61 -31.38 -17.56 -3.52
CA ARG A 61 -32.04 -18.06 -2.31
C ARG A 61 -31.05 -18.39 -1.16
N ILE A 62 -29.82 -18.77 -1.50
CA ILE A 62 -28.76 -19.08 -0.54
C ILE A 62 -28.19 -17.77 0.04
N VAL A 63 -28.31 -16.65 -0.68
CA VAL A 63 -27.77 -15.35 -0.29
C VAL A 63 -28.72 -14.57 0.63
N GLU A 64 -30.03 -14.83 0.58
CA GLU A 64 -31.03 -14.10 1.40
C GLU A 64 -30.72 -14.06 2.90
N PRO A 65 -30.30 -15.16 3.56
CA PRO A 65 -29.92 -15.11 4.97
C PRO A 65 -28.75 -14.15 5.23
N ILE A 66 -27.80 -14.03 4.30
CA ILE A 66 -26.67 -13.09 4.42
C ILE A 66 -27.12 -11.65 4.25
N ARG A 67 -28.06 -11.37 3.34
CA ARG A 67 -28.65 -10.02 3.22
C ARG A 67 -29.37 -9.60 4.48
N LEU A 68 -30.15 -10.52 5.06
CA LEU A 68 -30.84 -10.29 6.32
C LEU A 68 -29.85 -10.11 7.48
N HIS A 69 -28.80 -10.94 7.52
CA HIS A 69 -27.72 -10.80 8.50
C HIS A 69 -27.13 -9.40 8.43
N ARG A 70 -26.73 -8.95 7.23
CA ARG A 70 -26.13 -7.62 7.04
C ARG A 70 -27.02 -6.51 7.56
N GLN A 71 -28.34 -6.60 7.33
CA GLN A 71 -29.32 -5.62 7.82
C GLN A 71 -29.43 -5.62 9.35
N ILE A 72 -29.47 -6.79 9.99
CA ILE A 72 -29.59 -6.91 11.45
C ILE A 72 -28.30 -6.43 12.14
N THR A 73 -27.13 -6.69 11.53
CA THR A 73 -25.83 -6.31 12.11
C THR A 73 -25.41 -4.87 11.80
N ALA A 74 -26.19 -4.10 11.05
CA ALA A 74 -25.83 -2.73 10.63
C ALA A 74 -25.95 -1.66 11.74
N VAL A 75 -26.22 -2.05 12.99
CA VAL A 75 -26.59 -1.13 14.08
C VAL A 75 -25.37 -0.41 14.72
N GLY A 76 -24.15 -0.83 14.38
CA GLY A 76 -22.91 -0.28 14.94
C GLY A 76 -22.42 1.03 14.28
N PRO A 77 -21.49 1.75 14.93
CA PRO A 77 -20.93 3.00 14.40
C PRO A 77 -20.13 2.81 13.10
N ASP A 78 -19.60 1.61 12.85
CA ASP A 78 -18.86 1.27 11.63
C ASP A 78 -19.78 0.95 10.43
N GLY A 79 -21.10 0.98 10.67
CA GLY A 79 -22.10 0.56 9.70
C GLY A 79 -22.08 -0.95 9.43
N PRO A 80 -22.75 -1.41 8.36
CA PRO A 80 -22.66 -2.80 7.93
C PRO A 80 -21.25 -3.12 7.40
N TRP A 81 -20.84 -4.38 7.58
CA TRP A 81 -19.63 -4.89 6.95
C TRP A 81 -19.68 -4.78 5.42
N LEU A 82 -18.50 -4.64 4.81
CA LEU A 82 -18.31 -4.65 3.35
C LEU A 82 -18.17 -6.07 2.82
N ARG A 83 -17.45 -6.94 3.55
CA ARG A 83 -17.35 -8.37 3.26
C ARG A 83 -17.66 -9.23 4.48
N LEU A 84 -18.34 -10.34 4.25
CA LEU A 84 -18.42 -11.48 5.16
C LEU A 84 -17.59 -12.61 4.57
N LEU A 85 -16.60 -13.06 5.33
CA LEU A 85 -15.77 -14.21 5.00
C LEU A 85 -16.11 -15.36 5.93
N PHE A 86 -16.17 -16.58 5.41
CA PHE A 86 -16.29 -17.75 6.25
C PHE A 86 -15.34 -18.86 5.82
N GLU A 87 -14.91 -19.64 6.78
CA GLU A 87 -14.29 -20.94 6.59
C GLU A 87 -15.07 -21.99 7.37
N TYR A 88 -15.37 -23.11 6.73
CA TYR A 88 -16.06 -24.22 7.37
C TYR A 88 -15.31 -25.52 7.06
N ASP A 89 -14.96 -26.30 8.06
CA ASP A 89 -14.30 -27.60 7.87
C ASP A 89 -15.29 -28.78 7.97
N SER A 90 -14.85 -29.94 7.48
CA SER A 90 -15.66 -31.17 7.53
C SER A 90 -15.89 -31.72 8.95
N ALA A 91 -15.18 -31.21 9.95
CA ALA A 91 -15.41 -31.52 11.37
C ALA A 91 -16.48 -30.62 12.01
N GLY A 92 -17.06 -29.67 11.27
CA GLY A 92 -18.09 -28.76 11.75
C GLY A 92 -17.56 -27.44 12.31
N GLY A 93 -16.26 -27.16 12.19
CA GLY A 93 -15.65 -25.91 12.63
C GLY A 93 -16.00 -24.75 11.70
N LEU A 94 -16.89 -23.86 12.15
CA LEU A 94 -17.23 -22.62 11.45
C LEU A 94 -16.44 -21.42 12.01
N ARG A 95 -15.72 -20.72 11.14
CA ARG A 95 -15.12 -19.41 11.43
C ARG A 95 -15.73 -18.37 10.52
N VAL A 96 -16.11 -17.24 11.08
CA VAL A 96 -16.70 -16.11 10.34
C VAL A 96 -15.89 -14.86 10.66
N GLY A 97 -15.52 -14.13 9.62
CA GLY A 97 -14.85 -12.83 9.69
C GLY A 97 -15.68 -11.77 8.98
N PHE A 98 -15.61 -10.55 9.50
CA PHE A 98 -16.24 -9.39 8.90
C PHE A 98 -15.16 -8.37 8.55
N ASP A 99 -15.22 -7.84 7.34
CA ASP A 99 -14.32 -6.79 6.88
C ASP A 99 -15.11 -5.50 6.67
N TYR A 100 -14.65 -4.44 7.33
CA TYR A 100 -15.22 -3.09 7.29
C TYR A 100 -14.42 -2.15 6.36
N GLY A 101 -13.43 -2.67 5.63
CA GLY A 101 -12.61 -1.92 4.68
C GLY A 101 -11.28 -1.45 5.26
N GLY A 102 -10.72 -2.17 6.24
CA GLY A 102 -9.41 -1.81 6.81
C GLY A 102 -8.30 -1.77 5.77
N ALA A 103 -8.41 -2.60 4.73
CA ALA A 103 -7.58 -2.58 3.53
C ALA A 103 -8.47 -2.54 2.28
N GLU A 104 -7.88 -2.18 1.15
CA GLU A 104 -8.57 -2.22 -0.15
C GLU A 104 -9.00 -3.65 -0.50
N LEU A 105 -10.22 -3.79 -1.02
CA LEU A 105 -10.75 -5.10 -1.37
C LEU A 105 -10.12 -5.62 -2.68
N PRO A 106 -9.91 -6.94 -2.82
CA PRO A 106 -9.50 -7.54 -4.08
C PRO A 106 -10.45 -7.14 -5.22
N ALA A 107 -9.91 -6.93 -6.42
CA ALA A 107 -10.68 -6.46 -7.56
C ALA A 107 -11.86 -7.38 -7.91
N ASP A 108 -11.73 -8.69 -7.70
CA ASP A 108 -12.80 -9.68 -7.94
C ASP A 108 -13.90 -9.68 -6.85
N GLN A 109 -13.75 -8.86 -5.82
CA GLN A 109 -14.66 -8.71 -4.68
C GLN A 109 -15.08 -7.25 -4.47
N LEU A 110 -14.59 -6.34 -5.31
CA LEU A 110 -14.83 -4.91 -5.23
C LEU A 110 -16.06 -4.53 -6.07
N LEU A 111 -17.12 -4.07 -5.40
CA LEU A 111 -18.33 -3.57 -6.04
C LEU A 111 -18.10 -2.19 -6.70
N SER A 112 -19.07 -1.70 -7.46
CA SER A 112 -18.97 -0.37 -8.07
C SER A 112 -18.86 0.75 -7.02
N GLY A 113 -18.21 1.88 -7.37
CA GLY A 113 -18.17 3.06 -6.51
C GLY A 113 -19.58 3.57 -6.15
N GLU A 114 -20.52 3.51 -7.10
CA GLU A 114 -21.92 3.89 -6.91
C GLU A 114 -22.65 3.02 -5.89
N ALA A 115 -22.38 1.71 -5.83
CA ALA A 115 -22.91 0.84 -4.77
C ALA A 115 -22.45 1.29 -3.39
N TYR A 116 -21.16 1.57 -3.22
CA TYR A 116 -20.65 2.02 -1.92
C TYR A 116 -21.17 3.40 -1.54
N ARG A 117 -21.35 4.30 -2.51
CA ARG A 117 -21.94 5.63 -2.28
C ARG A 117 -23.37 5.49 -1.73
N ARG A 118 -24.23 4.70 -2.40
CA ARG A 118 -25.60 4.41 -1.93
C ARG A 118 -25.59 3.76 -0.54
N ASP A 119 -24.62 2.88 -0.28
CA ASP A 119 -24.52 2.19 1.00
C ASP A 119 -24.15 3.15 2.16
N ILE A 120 -23.19 4.04 1.95
CA ILE A 120 -22.77 5.05 2.93
C ILE A 120 -23.85 6.11 3.15
N GLU A 121 -24.59 6.49 2.11
CA GLU A 121 -25.75 7.38 2.26
C GLU A 121 -26.85 6.75 3.13
N ARG A 122 -27.06 5.42 2.98
CA ARG A 122 -28.05 4.68 3.78
C ARG A 122 -27.57 4.36 5.19
N TYR A 123 -26.28 4.08 5.36
CA TYR A 123 -25.64 3.74 6.62
C TYR A 123 -24.43 4.66 6.85
N PRO A 124 -24.65 5.93 7.25
CA PRO A 124 -23.56 6.86 7.50
C PRO A 124 -22.61 6.33 8.58
N ARG A 125 -21.31 6.42 8.31
CA ARG A 125 -20.25 6.02 9.25
C ARG A 125 -19.19 7.13 9.34
N PRO A 126 -18.65 7.41 10.53
CA PRO A 126 -17.69 8.51 10.73
C PRO A 126 -16.34 8.22 10.05
N ASN A 127 -15.92 6.96 10.09
CA ASN A 127 -14.63 6.51 9.58
C ASN A 127 -14.82 5.73 8.28
N VAL A 128 -14.71 6.43 7.15
CA VAL A 128 -14.62 5.80 5.82
C VAL A 128 -13.15 5.75 5.43
N PRO A 129 -12.59 4.58 5.11
CA PRO A 129 -11.18 4.46 4.73
C PRO A 129 -10.92 5.19 3.41
N LEU A 130 -9.72 5.77 3.26
CA LEU A 130 -9.37 6.62 2.13
C LEU A 130 -9.54 5.91 0.78
N TRP A 131 -9.16 4.63 0.68
CA TRP A 131 -9.33 3.87 -0.56
C TRP A 131 -10.79 3.82 -1.00
N LEU A 132 -11.73 3.74 -0.04
CA LEU A 132 -13.15 3.68 -0.33
C LEU A 132 -13.70 5.06 -0.69
N LEU A 133 -13.24 6.12 -0.01
CA LEU A 133 -13.54 7.50 -0.40
C LEU A 133 -13.12 7.76 -1.85
N ALA A 134 -11.90 7.35 -2.21
CA ALA A 134 -11.39 7.47 -3.56
C ALA A 134 -12.17 6.60 -4.57
N HIS A 135 -12.46 5.35 -4.24
CA HIS A 135 -13.21 4.45 -5.13
C HIS A 135 -14.62 4.96 -5.45
N MET A 136 -15.25 5.71 -4.53
CA MET A 136 -16.57 6.30 -4.76
C MET A 136 -16.54 7.61 -5.55
N ALA A 137 -15.45 8.38 -5.47
CA ALA A 137 -15.46 9.79 -5.87
C ALA A 137 -14.27 10.25 -6.74
N ASN A 138 -13.30 9.38 -7.01
CA ASN A 138 -12.15 9.72 -7.84
C ASN A 138 -12.59 9.93 -9.30
N ASP A 139 -12.45 11.17 -9.76
CA ASP A 139 -12.73 11.64 -11.11
C ASP A 139 -11.44 11.96 -11.89
N GLY A 140 -10.28 11.52 -11.38
CA GLY A 140 -8.99 11.69 -12.03
C GLY A 140 -8.31 13.04 -11.74
N ARG A 141 -8.74 13.80 -10.71
CA ARG A 141 -8.13 15.09 -10.32
C ARG A 141 -6.62 15.05 -10.05
N GLN A 142 -6.08 13.89 -9.68
CA GLN A 142 -4.65 13.72 -9.42
C GLN A 142 -3.87 13.24 -10.65
N LEU A 143 -4.53 12.99 -11.78
CA LEU A 143 -3.83 12.74 -13.02
C LEU A 143 -3.27 14.06 -13.56
N ARG A 144 -2.01 14.00 -13.99
CA ARG A 144 -1.34 15.08 -14.71
C ARG A 144 -0.77 14.54 -16.00
N SER A 145 -1.51 14.67 -17.10
CA SER A 145 -1.03 14.21 -18.41
C SER A 145 0.18 15.03 -18.85
N ALA A 146 0.96 14.50 -19.80
CA ALA A 146 2.08 15.26 -20.38
C ALA A 146 1.62 16.55 -21.10
N ALA A 147 0.38 16.57 -21.62
CA ALA A 147 -0.20 17.77 -22.22
C ALA A 147 -0.53 18.81 -21.14
N ASP A 148 -1.19 18.40 -20.05
CA ASP A 148 -1.52 19.29 -18.93
C ASP A 148 -0.26 19.84 -18.27
N ALA A 149 0.76 19.00 -18.08
CA ALA A 149 2.04 19.42 -17.52
C ALA A 149 2.71 20.51 -18.37
N ARG A 150 2.63 20.44 -19.70
CA ARG A 150 3.16 21.47 -20.60
C ARG A 150 2.38 22.79 -20.53
N ILE A 151 1.06 22.73 -20.37
CA ILE A 151 0.20 23.92 -20.31
C ILE A 151 0.32 24.62 -18.94
N THR A 152 0.37 23.82 -17.87
CA THR A 152 0.35 24.31 -16.47
C THR A 152 1.72 24.56 -15.88
N ALA A 153 2.80 24.32 -16.64
CA ALA A 153 4.15 24.57 -16.18
C ALA A 153 4.34 26.05 -15.82
N ALA A 154 4.42 26.33 -14.53
CA ALA A 154 4.80 27.61 -13.99
C ALA A 154 6.14 27.41 -13.29
N ALA A 155 7.23 27.92 -13.87
CA ALA A 155 8.55 27.76 -13.30
C ALA A 155 8.64 28.48 -11.94
N GLY A 156 8.66 27.72 -10.85
CA GLY A 156 9.05 28.19 -9.51
C GLY A 156 8.03 29.07 -8.76
N VAL A 157 6.78 29.16 -9.21
CA VAL A 157 5.71 29.87 -8.49
C VAL A 157 5.05 28.91 -7.50
N ASP A 158 4.94 29.31 -6.23
CA ASP A 158 4.31 28.54 -5.13
C ASP A 158 4.96 27.16 -4.88
N VAL A 159 6.29 27.09 -5.06
CA VAL A 159 7.12 25.90 -4.82
C VAL A 159 7.97 26.11 -3.58
N LEU A 160 8.15 25.06 -2.78
CA LEU A 160 8.99 25.05 -1.59
C LEU A 160 10.18 24.12 -1.76
N VAL A 161 11.37 24.60 -1.39
CA VAL A 161 12.56 23.75 -1.25
C VAL A 161 12.36 22.80 -0.06
N ALA A 162 12.62 21.52 -0.29
CA ALA A 162 12.28 20.41 0.58
C ALA A 162 13.49 19.54 0.95
N ASP A 163 14.71 20.06 0.84
CA ASP A 163 15.95 19.35 1.20
C ASP A 163 16.00 18.91 2.67
N ASN A 164 15.22 19.57 3.52
CA ASN A 164 15.08 19.13 4.90
C ASN A 164 14.22 17.87 5.01
N ASP A 165 13.27 17.60 4.10
CA ASP A 165 12.36 16.45 4.20
C ASP A 165 13.01 15.14 3.72
N LEU A 166 13.86 15.23 2.69
CA LEU A 166 14.46 14.10 1.99
C LEU A 166 15.97 14.31 1.83
N PRO A 167 16.81 13.26 1.97
CA PRO A 167 18.21 13.37 1.63
C PRO A 167 18.39 13.59 0.12
N PRO A 168 19.56 14.09 -0.34
CA PRO A 168 19.88 14.22 -1.76
C PRO A 168 19.51 12.97 -2.58
N LEU A 169 19.09 13.16 -3.84
CA LEU A 169 18.57 12.08 -4.69
C LEU A 169 19.47 10.85 -4.75
N SER A 170 20.79 11.04 -4.87
CA SER A 170 21.78 9.95 -4.89
C SER A 170 21.79 9.12 -3.60
N LEU A 171 21.72 9.79 -2.44
CA LEU A 171 21.70 9.11 -1.14
C LEU A 171 20.36 8.41 -0.91
N LEU A 172 19.24 9.04 -1.27
CA LEU A 172 17.92 8.42 -1.16
C LEU A 172 17.86 7.14 -2.01
N TRP A 173 18.33 7.21 -3.25
CA TRP A 173 18.39 6.09 -4.19
C TRP A 173 19.24 4.93 -3.66
N ALA A 174 20.44 5.21 -3.14
CA ALA A 174 21.32 4.20 -2.58
C ALA A 174 20.70 3.50 -1.35
N ARG A 175 20.07 4.25 -0.46
CA ARG A 175 19.46 3.70 0.77
C ARG A 175 18.25 2.83 0.48
N ILE A 176 17.40 3.23 -0.47
CA ILE A 176 16.28 2.39 -0.91
C ILE A 176 16.80 1.13 -1.62
N ALA A 177 17.91 1.20 -2.37
CA ALA A 177 18.53 0.02 -2.97
C ALA A 177 19.00 -1.00 -1.92
N VAL A 178 19.60 -0.54 -0.82
CA VAL A 178 19.98 -1.43 0.31
C VAL A 178 18.75 -2.07 0.93
N LEU A 179 17.70 -1.30 1.17
CA LEU A 179 16.44 -1.84 1.68
C LEU A 179 15.83 -2.87 0.72
N ALA A 180 15.88 -2.62 -0.60
CA ALA A 180 15.42 -3.56 -1.62
C ALA A 180 16.24 -4.85 -1.62
N ALA A 181 17.56 -4.75 -1.58
CA ALA A 181 18.46 -5.89 -1.52
C ALA A 181 18.15 -6.81 -0.33
N VAL A 182 17.97 -6.22 0.85
CA VAL A 182 17.66 -6.98 2.07
C VAL A 182 16.23 -7.54 2.03
N SER A 183 15.25 -6.77 1.57
CA SER A 183 13.85 -7.21 1.49
C SER A 183 13.68 -8.37 0.52
N ARG A 184 14.27 -8.26 -0.68
CA ARG A 184 14.16 -9.27 -1.73
C ARG A 184 15.01 -10.50 -1.42
N GLY A 185 16.21 -10.31 -0.87
CA GLY A 185 17.05 -11.41 -0.40
C GLY A 185 16.38 -12.21 0.72
N SER A 186 15.57 -11.57 1.58
CA SER A 186 14.88 -12.25 2.70
C SER A 186 13.47 -12.77 2.36
N ASP A 187 13.02 -12.65 1.11
CA ASP A 187 11.63 -12.90 0.66
C ASP A 187 10.57 -12.20 1.54
N ALA A 188 10.84 -10.95 1.92
CA ALA A 188 9.93 -10.17 2.74
C ALA A 188 8.62 -9.88 1.96
N SER A 189 7.47 -10.06 2.63
CA SER A 189 6.14 -9.85 2.05
C SER A 189 5.83 -8.38 1.73
N VAL A 190 6.55 -7.46 2.37
CA VAL A 190 6.53 -6.02 2.16
C VAL A 190 7.97 -5.54 2.07
N GLY A 191 8.21 -4.45 1.34
CA GLY A 191 9.56 -3.95 1.17
C GLY A 191 9.76 -3.17 -0.11
N SER A 192 11.05 -2.95 -0.41
CA SER A 192 11.44 -2.21 -1.61
C SER A 192 11.83 -3.15 -2.75
N ARG A 193 11.70 -2.67 -3.98
CA ARG A 193 12.22 -3.28 -5.19
C ARG A 193 12.87 -2.23 -6.07
N THR A 194 13.99 -2.57 -6.66
CA THR A 194 14.76 -1.71 -7.56
C THR A 194 14.65 -2.18 -9.01
N ASP A 195 14.53 -1.20 -9.88
CA ASP A 195 14.73 -1.22 -11.32
C ASP A 195 15.73 -0.09 -11.67
N PRO A 196 16.44 -0.14 -12.82
CA PRO A 196 17.38 0.92 -13.21
C PRO A 196 16.82 2.34 -13.26
N SER A 197 15.51 2.50 -13.48
CA SER A 197 14.85 3.81 -13.55
C SER A 197 13.91 4.09 -12.38
N PHE A 198 13.44 3.05 -11.67
CA PHE A 198 12.48 3.19 -10.59
C PHE A 198 12.85 2.36 -9.36
N GLN A 199 12.52 2.87 -8.19
CA GLN A 199 12.45 2.09 -6.96
C GLN A 199 11.06 2.19 -6.39
N GLU A 200 10.43 1.06 -6.15
CA GLU A 200 9.10 0.96 -5.54
C GLU A 200 9.26 0.51 -4.08
N TYR A 201 8.47 1.10 -3.20
CA TYR A 201 8.30 0.65 -1.83
C TYR A 201 6.83 0.40 -1.55
N ILE A 202 6.54 -0.79 -1.04
CA ILE A 202 5.22 -1.18 -0.54
C ILE A 202 5.38 -1.47 0.95
N GLY A 203 4.71 -0.67 1.78
CA GLY A 203 4.66 -0.84 3.23
C GLY A 203 3.25 -1.15 3.73
N ASP A 204 3.13 -1.41 5.03
CA ASP A 204 1.85 -1.78 5.66
C ASP A 204 0.81 -0.64 5.70
N THR A 205 1.28 0.62 5.58
CA THR A 205 0.44 1.82 5.75
C THR A 205 0.48 2.76 4.57
N GLY A 206 1.11 2.35 3.46
CA GLY A 206 1.29 3.20 2.29
C GLY A 206 2.31 2.65 1.31
N GLY A 207 2.66 3.47 0.34
CA GLY A 207 3.71 3.14 -0.62
C GLY A 207 4.13 4.33 -1.46
N CYS A 208 5.29 4.20 -2.08
CA CYS A 208 5.90 5.26 -2.87
C CYS A 208 6.77 4.70 -4.00
N ILE A 209 7.01 5.55 -5.00
CA ILE A 209 7.97 5.31 -6.07
C ILE A 209 8.96 6.47 -6.09
N LEU A 210 10.24 6.12 -6.22
CA LEU A 210 11.32 7.01 -6.59
C LEU A 210 11.69 6.75 -8.06
N ALA A 211 11.55 7.74 -8.92
CA ALA A 211 11.96 7.68 -10.31
C ALA A 211 13.25 8.49 -10.51
N ARG A 212 14.24 7.94 -11.22
CA ARG A 212 15.39 8.67 -11.74
C ARG A 212 15.19 8.99 -13.21
N LEU A 213 15.43 10.25 -13.56
CA LEU A 213 15.24 10.78 -14.90
C LEU A 213 16.57 11.32 -15.45
N PRO A 214 16.73 11.38 -16.79
CA PRO A 214 17.91 11.99 -17.40
C PRO A 214 18.10 13.44 -16.98
N GLY A 215 19.36 13.88 -16.87
CA GLY A 215 19.73 15.24 -16.51
C GLY A 215 19.69 15.53 -15.01
N ASP A 216 20.03 14.53 -14.18
CA ASP A 216 19.97 14.60 -12.72
C ASP A 216 18.62 15.09 -12.20
N ARG A 217 17.55 14.46 -12.69
CA ARG A 217 16.18 14.74 -12.25
C ARG A 217 15.62 13.54 -11.54
N GLY A 218 14.67 13.79 -10.64
CA GLY A 218 14.02 12.72 -9.91
C GLY A 218 12.59 13.07 -9.53
N VAL A 219 11.79 12.04 -9.27
CA VAL A 219 10.43 12.19 -8.75
C VAL A 219 10.26 11.24 -7.60
N PHE A 220 9.85 11.75 -6.44
CA PHE A 220 9.48 10.92 -5.30
C PHE A 220 8.01 11.17 -4.96
N SER A 221 7.16 10.16 -5.20
CA SER A 221 5.71 10.32 -5.08
C SER A 221 5.08 9.09 -4.46
N GLY A 222 4.02 9.29 -3.70
CA GLY A 222 3.38 8.22 -2.96
C GLY A 222 2.25 8.71 -2.07
N GLY A 223 1.89 7.86 -1.11
CA GLY A 223 0.95 8.25 -0.09
C GLY A 223 0.69 7.16 0.94
N ARG A 224 0.15 7.60 2.06
CA ARG A 224 -0.31 6.73 3.15
C ARG A 224 -1.80 6.41 3.02
N ASP A 225 -2.19 5.22 3.46
CA ASP A 225 -3.55 4.69 3.33
C ASP A 225 -4.56 5.40 4.22
N ASN A 226 -4.11 6.13 5.24
CA ASN A 226 -4.92 6.95 6.13
C ASN A 226 -4.54 8.44 6.04
N SER A 227 -4.26 8.94 4.82
CA SER A 227 -3.94 10.37 4.60
C SER A 227 -5.08 11.25 5.11
N ARG A 228 -4.77 12.10 6.10
CA ARG A 228 -5.73 13.06 6.66
C ARG A 228 -6.04 14.15 5.65
N LEU A 229 -5.03 14.59 4.89
CA LEU A 229 -5.18 15.56 3.81
C LEU A 229 -6.24 15.11 2.80
N LEU A 230 -6.08 13.91 2.24
CA LEU A 230 -7.00 13.41 1.23
C LEU A 230 -8.37 13.05 1.80
N SER A 231 -8.41 12.50 3.02
CA SER A 231 -9.68 12.19 3.69
C SER A 231 -10.50 13.46 3.92
N ALA A 232 -9.86 14.58 4.26
CA ALA A 232 -10.52 15.87 4.40
C ALA A 232 -11.01 16.41 3.05
N ALA A 233 -10.19 16.30 2.00
CA ALA A 233 -10.55 16.76 0.64
C ALA A 233 -11.74 15.98 0.07
N TYR A 234 -11.75 14.64 0.17
CA TYR A 234 -12.89 13.82 -0.27
C TYR A 234 -14.18 14.09 0.52
N ARG A 235 -14.06 14.47 1.78
CA ARG A 235 -15.20 14.89 2.62
C ARG A 235 -15.63 16.33 2.38
N GLY A 236 -14.93 17.08 1.52
CA GLY A 236 -15.21 18.48 1.23
C GLY A 236 -14.88 19.44 2.39
N LEU A 237 -14.06 19.00 3.36
CA LEU A 237 -13.64 19.83 4.50
C LEU A 237 -12.56 20.84 4.11
N ILE A 238 -11.79 20.53 3.06
CA ILE A 238 -10.79 21.42 2.45
C ILE A 238 -10.94 21.41 0.93
N GLY A 239 -10.33 22.40 0.28
CA GLY A 239 -10.13 22.38 -1.17
C GLY A 239 -9.26 21.20 -1.60
N TRP A 240 -9.38 20.78 -2.86
CA TRP A 240 -8.57 19.68 -3.37
C TRP A 240 -7.08 20.09 -3.41
N PRO A 241 -6.15 19.31 -2.81
CA PRO A 241 -4.74 19.67 -2.78
C PRO A 241 -4.11 19.54 -4.17
N ASP A 242 -3.50 20.62 -4.65
CA ASP A 242 -2.70 20.60 -5.88
C ASP A 242 -1.25 20.21 -5.58
N LEU A 243 -0.97 18.90 -5.62
CA LEU A 243 0.36 18.35 -5.38
C LEU A 243 1.39 18.70 -6.47
N TYR A 244 0.96 19.32 -7.57
CA TYR A 244 1.80 19.65 -8.73
C TYR A 244 1.90 21.16 -8.97
N ARG A 245 1.42 21.99 -8.03
CA ARG A 245 1.53 23.43 -8.09
C ARG A 245 3.00 23.84 -8.29
N GLY A 246 3.24 24.63 -9.34
CA GLY A 246 4.59 25.10 -9.70
C GLY A 246 5.54 24.02 -10.22
N ALA A 247 5.07 22.79 -10.42
CA ALA A 247 5.92 21.70 -10.87
C ALA A 247 6.27 21.83 -12.36
N PRO A 248 7.48 21.39 -12.75
CA PRO A 248 7.98 21.55 -14.10
C PRO A 248 7.18 20.74 -15.13
N SER A 249 7.31 21.11 -16.41
CA SER A 249 6.57 20.51 -17.53
C SER A 249 6.87 19.03 -17.77
N TRP A 250 7.99 18.53 -17.26
CA TRP A 250 8.39 17.13 -17.37
C TRP A 250 7.82 16.25 -16.25
N LEU A 251 7.26 16.84 -15.18
CA LEU A 251 6.60 16.09 -14.11
C LEU A 251 5.17 15.74 -14.53
N HIS A 252 4.95 14.48 -14.90
CA HIS A 252 3.66 13.96 -15.37
C HIS A 252 3.50 12.46 -15.05
N ASN A 253 2.31 11.91 -15.31
CA ASN A 253 1.87 10.55 -14.96
C ASN A 253 2.88 9.41 -15.18
N LEU A 254 3.74 9.49 -16.19
CA LEU A 254 4.78 8.47 -16.46
C LEU A 254 5.72 8.20 -15.27
N TYR A 255 5.96 9.21 -14.42
CA TYR A 255 6.91 9.13 -13.31
C TYR A 255 6.24 9.14 -11.94
N LEU A 256 4.91 9.20 -11.91
CA LEU A 256 4.13 9.28 -10.69
C LEU A 256 3.72 7.90 -10.21
N HIS A 257 3.58 7.76 -8.90
CA HIS A 257 3.04 6.56 -8.29
C HIS A 257 1.62 6.27 -8.83
N PRO A 258 1.24 5.01 -9.11
CA PRO A 258 -0.12 4.64 -9.55
C PRO A 258 -1.26 5.12 -8.64
N ARG A 259 -0.93 5.50 -7.40
CA ARG A 259 -1.84 6.16 -6.46
C ARG A 259 -2.42 7.47 -7.03
N ALA A 260 -1.73 8.15 -7.93
CA ALA A 260 -2.28 9.31 -8.64
C ALA A 260 -3.52 8.95 -9.45
N ALA A 261 -3.47 7.87 -10.24
CA ALA A 261 -4.62 7.39 -11.00
C ALA A 261 -5.75 6.88 -10.08
N ALA A 262 -5.40 6.34 -8.92
CA ALA A 262 -6.36 5.90 -7.91
C ALA A 262 -6.90 7.03 -7.02
N GLY A 263 -6.48 8.29 -7.19
CA GLY A 263 -6.90 9.41 -6.35
C GLY A 263 -6.42 9.31 -4.89
N ARG A 264 -5.26 8.66 -4.66
CA ARG A 264 -4.68 8.35 -3.34
C ARG A 264 -3.25 8.88 -3.16
N LEU A 265 -2.78 9.74 -4.05
CA LEU A 265 -1.46 10.36 -3.91
C LEU A 265 -1.53 11.45 -2.85
N SER A 266 -0.76 11.35 -1.77
CA SER A 266 -0.75 12.36 -0.69
C SER A 266 0.53 13.20 -0.64
N PHE A 267 1.58 12.80 -1.37
CA PHE A 267 2.76 13.64 -1.57
C PHE A 267 3.38 13.46 -2.96
N CYS A 268 4.04 14.51 -3.42
CA CYS A 268 4.87 14.51 -4.63
C CYS A 268 6.02 15.49 -4.43
N TYR A 269 7.25 15.00 -4.60
CA TYR A 269 8.48 15.77 -4.60
C TYR A 269 9.15 15.58 -5.96
N TRP A 270 9.83 16.62 -6.45
CA TRP A 270 10.66 16.54 -7.63
C TRP A 270 12.05 17.07 -7.34
N TRP A 271 13.06 16.35 -7.83
CA TRP A 271 14.46 16.75 -7.75
C TRP A 271 14.84 17.44 -9.05
N ASP A 272 15.37 18.65 -8.93
CA ASP A 272 15.90 19.44 -10.04
C ASP A 272 17.02 20.33 -9.52
N ASP A 273 18.06 20.53 -10.32
CA ASP A 273 19.19 21.43 -9.99
C ASP A 273 19.76 21.24 -8.57
N GLY A 274 19.92 19.99 -8.12
CA GLY A 274 20.52 19.68 -6.82
C GLY A 274 19.60 19.85 -5.60
N HIS A 275 18.31 20.13 -5.80
CA HIS A 275 17.35 20.39 -4.72
C HIS A 275 16.08 19.56 -4.87
N TRP A 276 15.52 19.15 -3.73
CA TRP A 276 14.14 18.67 -3.68
C TRP A 276 13.18 19.84 -3.63
N TYR A 277 12.12 19.74 -4.41
CA TYR A 277 11.02 20.70 -4.45
C TYR A 277 9.69 19.98 -4.23
N ARG A 278 8.70 20.74 -3.76
CA ARG A 278 7.31 20.30 -3.64
C ARG A 278 6.36 21.49 -3.76
N ALA A 279 5.08 21.20 -4.03
CA ALA A 279 4.03 22.20 -4.01
C ALA A 279 3.80 22.77 -2.59
N GLU A 280 3.49 24.07 -2.50
CA GLU A 280 2.81 24.63 -1.33
C GLU A 280 1.34 24.21 -1.33
N LEU A 281 0.81 23.87 -0.14
CA LEU A 281 -0.55 23.34 0.05
C LEU A 281 -1.36 24.26 0.98
N PRO A 282 -1.74 25.46 0.54
CA PRO A 282 -2.51 26.39 1.36
C PRO A 282 -3.87 25.82 1.78
N GLU A 283 -4.44 24.90 0.99
CA GLU A 283 -5.71 24.22 1.28
C GLU A 283 -5.65 23.41 2.58
N ALA A 284 -4.46 22.94 2.96
CA ALA A 284 -4.24 22.19 4.20
C ALA A 284 -4.20 23.08 5.44
N GLY A 285 -4.23 24.41 5.30
CA GLY A 285 -4.11 25.36 6.41
C GLY A 285 -5.16 25.18 7.51
N VAL A 286 -6.37 24.74 7.16
CA VAL A 286 -7.43 24.43 8.14
C VAL A 286 -7.03 23.26 9.04
N LEU A 287 -6.39 22.24 8.46
CA LEU A 287 -5.96 21.03 9.18
C LEU A 287 -4.79 21.28 10.13
N ALA A 288 -4.02 22.36 9.90
CA ALA A 288 -2.92 22.76 10.79
C ALA A 288 -3.42 23.25 12.17
N SER A 289 -4.71 23.54 12.30
CA SER A 289 -5.35 23.97 13.56
C SER A 289 -6.06 22.84 14.33
N GLU A 290 -6.08 21.61 13.78
CA GLU A 290 -6.67 20.44 14.44
C GLU A 290 -5.76 19.89 15.55
N ASP A 291 -6.30 19.00 16.41
CA ASP A 291 -5.54 18.30 17.45
C ASP A 291 -5.54 16.77 17.19
N PRO A 292 -4.39 16.14 16.86
CA PRO A 292 -3.10 16.78 16.58
C PRO A 292 -3.13 17.54 15.24
N PRO A 293 -2.27 18.56 15.04
CA PRO A 293 -2.24 19.30 13.80
C PRO A 293 -1.78 18.40 12.67
N TRP A 294 -2.38 18.55 11.49
CA TRP A 294 -1.86 17.88 10.31
C TRP A 294 -0.44 18.37 10.03
N ASN A 295 0.47 17.43 9.76
CA ASN A 295 1.80 17.76 9.31
C ASN A 295 2.24 16.89 8.13
N ARG A 296 2.95 17.52 7.21
CA ARG A 296 3.43 16.90 5.97
C ARG A 296 4.43 15.77 6.20
N THR A 297 5.21 15.86 7.27
CA THR A 297 6.23 14.87 7.60
C THR A 297 5.57 13.53 7.98
N GLU A 298 4.39 13.55 8.59
CA GLU A 298 3.56 12.38 8.84
C GLU A 298 2.96 11.79 7.56
N GLU A 299 2.57 12.62 6.59
CA GLU A 299 2.12 12.12 5.27
C GLU A 299 3.23 11.34 4.58
N LEU A 300 4.43 11.91 4.57
CA LEU A 300 5.64 11.29 4.04
C LEU A 300 6.01 10.02 4.83
N ALA A 301 6.11 10.09 6.16
CA ALA A 301 6.54 8.97 7.00
C ALA A 301 5.58 7.77 6.98
N GLY A 302 4.28 8.00 6.72
CA GLY A 302 3.32 6.91 6.56
C GLY A 302 3.34 6.25 5.18
N GLY A 303 3.89 6.91 4.16
CA GLY A 303 3.90 6.41 2.78
C GLY A 303 5.28 6.06 2.21
N ALA A 304 6.35 6.45 2.88
CA ALA A 304 7.73 6.24 2.47
C ALA A 304 8.51 5.41 3.51
N PRO A 305 9.54 4.65 3.09
CA PRO A 305 10.37 3.94 4.04
C PRO A 305 11.22 4.92 4.86
N GLY A 306 11.57 4.52 6.08
CA GLY A 306 12.37 5.32 7.02
C GLY A 306 13.85 5.47 6.63
N VAL A 307 14.16 5.92 5.42
CA VAL A 307 15.53 5.98 4.87
C VAL A 307 16.12 7.40 4.82
N ARG A 308 15.57 8.31 5.63
CA ARG A 308 15.97 9.74 5.63
C ARG A 308 17.39 9.96 6.15
N THR A 309 17.85 9.13 7.07
CA THR A 309 19.23 9.15 7.60
C THR A 309 19.85 7.76 7.50
N THR A 310 21.18 7.70 7.58
CA THR A 310 21.91 6.42 7.66
C THR A 310 21.43 5.61 8.87
N ALA A 311 21.19 6.26 10.01
CA ALA A 311 20.70 5.61 11.23
C ALA A 311 19.30 5.02 11.06
N SER A 312 18.33 5.79 10.54
CA SER A 312 16.97 5.29 10.34
C SER A 312 16.91 4.19 9.28
N THR A 313 17.78 4.27 8.27
CA THR A 313 17.95 3.21 7.27
C THR A 313 18.48 1.93 7.92
N ALA A 314 19.48 2.03 8.80
CA ALA A 314 20.05 0.90 9.50
C ALA A 314 19.04 0.20 10.41
N GLU A 315 18.25 0.97 11.16
CA GLU A 315 17.15 0.45 11.98
C GLU A 315 16.13 -0.34 11.14
N LEU A 316 15.75 0.19 9.99
CA LEU A 316 14.80 -0.47 9.10
C LEU A 316 15.38 -1.75 8.49
N VAL A 317 16.64 -1.72 8.06
CA VAL A 317 17.34 -2.91 7.54
C VAL A 317 17.45 -4.00 8.61
N ALA A 318 17.84 -3.63 9.84
CA ALA A 318 17.91 -4.56 10.96
C ALA A 318 16.55 -5.22 11.23
N LYS A 319 15.47 -4.42 11.26
CA LYS A 319 14.11 -4.92 11.42
C LYS A 319 13.69 -5.89 10.32
N THR A 320 14.05 -5.63 9.06
CA THR A 320 13.75 -6.55 7.96
C THR A 320 14.49 -7.89 8.11
N LEU A 321 15.73 -7.86 8.62
CA LEU A 321 16.54 -9.07 8.83
C LEU A 321 16.07 -9.93 10.02
N GLU A 322 15.35 -9.36 11.00
CA GLU A 322 14.85 -10.10 12.17
C GLU A 322 14.01 -11.34 11.82
N HIS A 323 13.39 -11.35 10.64
CA HIS A 323 12.60 -12.47 10.15
C HIS A 323 13.43 -13.71 9.79
N ILE A 324 14.72 -13.54 9.48
CA ILE A 324 15.60 -14.61 9.00
C ILE A 324 16.82 -14.84 9.88
N VAL A 325 17.23 -13.86 10.68
CA VAL A 325 18.38 -13.96 11.59
C VAL A 325 18.11 -13.23 12.90
N ARG A 326 18.63 -13.76 14.01
CA ARG A 326 18.55 -13.06 15.30
C ARG A 326 19.49 -11.85 15.30
N PRO A 327 19.05 -10.68 15.80
CA PRO A 327 19.92 -9.52 15.94
C PRO A 327 21.14 -9.79 16.83
N ASP A 328 22.32 -9.38 16.37
CA ASP A 328 23.57 -9.30 17.13
C ASP A 328 24.06 -7.84 17.05
N GLU A 329 24.67 -7.30 18.12
CA GLU A 329 25.26 -5.96 18.12
C GLU A 329 26.25 -5.75 16.97
N ARG A 330 26.97 -6.81 16.57
CA ARG A 330 27.88 -6.78 15.41
C ARG A 330 27.17 -6.55 14.07
N ASN A 331 25.89 -6.92 13.96
CA ASN A 331 25.10 -6.71 12.74
C ASN A 331 24.90 -5.21 12.48
N SER A 332 24.77 -4.39 13.53
CA SER A 332 24.52 -2.95 13.39
C SER A 332 25.67 -2.23 12.66
N ALA A 333 26.92 -2.56 13.00
CA ALA A 333 28.09 -1.97 12.34
C ALA A 333 28.21 -2.42 10.87
N SER A 334 27.90 -3.68 10.57
CA SER A 334 27.90 -4.19 9.20
C SER A 334 26.82 -3.56 8.33
N VAL A 335 25.61 -3.34 8.89
CA VAL A 335 24.52 -2.63 8.22
C VAL A 335 24.94 -1.20 7.85
N LEU A 336 25.56 -0.47 8.80
CA LEU A 336 26.07 0.88 8.52
C LEU A 336 27.10 0.88 7.39
N ARG A 337 28.08 -0.06 7.42
CA ARG A 337 29.08 -0.18 6.35
C ARG A 337 28.47 -0.47 4.98
N LEU A 338 27.44 -1.31 4.91
CA LEU A 338 26.72 -1.57 3.66
C LEU A 338 26.03 -0.31 3.14
N ILE A 339 25.38 0.46 4.00
CA ILE A 339 24.71 1.71 3.62
C ILE A 339 25.73 2.72 3.11
N GLU A 340 26.83 2.94 3.85
CA GLU A 340 27.91 3.84 3.44
C GLU A 340 28.55 3.41 2.12
N ALA A 341 28.78 2.10 1.93
CA ALA A 341 29.30 1.57 0.67
C ALA A 341 28.34 1.79 -0.49
N ALA A 342 27.02 1.62 -0.28
CA ALA A 342 26.02 1.90 -1.31
C ALA A 342 25.94 3.40 -1.65
N GLU A 343 25.98 4.28 -0.63
CA GLU A 343 26.02 5.74 -0.82
C GLU A 343 27.26 6.18 -1.62
N ALA A 344 28.38 5.47 -1.46
CA ALA A 344 29.61 5.70 -2.21
C ALA A 344 29.67 4.99 -3.58
N GLY A 345 28.68 4.16 -3.94
CA GLY A 345 28.70 3.36 -5.16
C GLY A 345 29.75 2.24 -5.16
N THR A 346 30.09 1.73 -3.97
CA THR A 346 31.11 0.70 -3.76
C THR A 346 30.56 -0.52 -3.00
N ALA A 347 29.25 -0.73 -2.99
CA ALA A 347 28.67 -1.89 -2.33
C ALA A 347 29.15 -3.19 -2.98
N SER A 348 29.24 -4.26 -2.21
CA SER A 348 29.79 -5.54 -2.67
C SER A 348 29.09 -6.73 -2.02
N GLU A 349 29.29 -7.92 -2.60
CA GLU A 349 28.87 -9.18 -2.00
C GLU A 349 29.45 -9.37 -0.59
N GLN A 350 30.68 -8.91 -0.36
CA GLN A 350 31.29 -8.94 0.97
C GLN A 350 30.50 -8.09 1.98
N ASN A 351 30.04 -6.90 1.58
CA ASN A 351 29.24 -6.06 2.48
C ASN A 351 27.91 -6.74 2.87
N LEU A 352 27.28 -7.45 1.93
CA LEU A 352 26.07 -8.24 2.22
C LEU A 352 26.37 -9.46 3.10
N ALA A 353 27.47 -10.18 2.84
CA ALA A 353 27.87 -11.33 3.63
C ALA A 353 28.19 -10.95 5.10
N GLU A 354 28.80 -9.77 5.30
CA GLU A 354 29.11 -9.22 6.62
C GLU A 354 27.89 -8.90 7.49
N LEU A 355 26.68 -8.84 6.90
CA LEU A 355 25.42 -8.75 7.66
C LEU A 355 25.19 -10.00 8.53
N PHE A 356 25.82 -11.13 8.20
CA PHE A 356 25.60 -12.42 8.82
C PHE A 356 26.86 -12.96 9.48
N VAL A 357 27.04 -12.68 10.78
CA VAL A 357 28.24 -13.09 11.56
C VAL A 357 28.50 -14.59 11.52
N SER A 358 27.46 -15.43 11.48
CA SER A 358 27.56 -16.89 11.42
C SER A 358 27.56 -17.47 10.01
N GLY A 359 27.70 -16.62 8.98
CA GLY A 359 27.56 -16.98 7.57
C GLY A 359 26.13 -16.75 7.05
N VAL A 360 26.02 -16.62 5.72
CA VAL A 360 24.76 -16.30 5.03
C VAL A 360 23.75 -17.45 5.21
N PRO A 361 22.55 -17.20 5.77
CA PRO A 361 21.50 -18.21 5.92
C PRO A 361 21.03 -18.73 4.56
N ALA A 362 20.65 -20.00 4.47
CA ALA A 362 20.07 -20.58 3.24
C ALA A 362 18.75 -19.92 2.81
N ALA A 363 18.06 -19.25 3.75
CA ALA A 363 16.84 -18.48 3.49
C ALA A 363 17.12 -17.08 2.89
N PHE A 364 18.38 -16.65 2.81
CA PHE A 364 18.75 -15.37 2.21
C PHE A 364 19.29 -15.58 0.80
N ASP A 365 18.59 -15.06 -0.20
CA ASP A 365 19.01 -15.08 -1.60
C ASP A 365 20.03 -13.96 -1.88
N MET A 366 21.32 -14.32 -1.81
CA MET A 366 22.42 -13.40 -2.11
C MET A 366 22.40 -12.89 -3.56
N ALA A 367 21.98 -13.72 -4.51
CA ALA A 367 22.00 -13.35 -5.92
C ALA A 367 20.92 -12.30 -6.21
N GLU A 368 19.72 -12.49 -5.67
CA GLU A 368 18.65 -11.50 -5.74
C GLU A 368 19.06 -10.20 -5.04
N ALA A 369 19.66 -10.26 -3.84
CA ALA A 369 20.13 -9.08 -3.13
C ALA A 369 21.16 -8.27 -3.94
N LEU A 370 22.13 -8.94 -4.55
CA LEU A 370 23.12 -8.32 -5.44
C LEU A 370 22.47 -7.71 -6.69
N ALA A 371 21.50 -8.40 -7.31
CA ALA A 371 20.79 -7.89 -8.47
C ALA A 371 20.04 -6.57 -8.16
N GLN A 372 19.49 -6.42 -6.95
CA GLN A 372 18.85 -5.17 -6.53
C GLN A 372 19.86 -4.00 -6.40
N LEU A 373 21.08 -4.27 -5.91
CA LEU A 373 22.15 -3.26 -5.82
C LEU A 373 22.74 -2.93 -7.20
N ASP A 374 22.89 -3.94 -8.05
CA ASP A 374 23.38 -3.77 -9.43
C ASP A 374 22.41 -2.92 -10.26
N ALA A 375 21.11 -3.22 -10.17
CA ALA A 375 20.07 -2.44 -10.81
C ALA A 375 20.08 -0.96 -10.37
N ALA A 376 20.51 -0.68 -9.14
CA ALA A 376 20.65 0.69 -8.64
C ALA A 376 21.93 1.41 -9.12
N ASP A 377 22.86 0.70 -9.76
CA ASP A 377 24.23 1.16 -10.09
C ASP A 377 25.00 1.61 -8.84
N VAL A 378 24.87 0.87 -7.72
CA VAL A 378 25.60 1.15 -6.46
C VAL A 378 26.63 0.08 -6.10
N LEU A 379 26.75 -0.97 -6.92
CA LEU A 379 27.80 -1.96 -6.77
C LEU A 379 29.15 -1.42 -7.23
N LEU A 380 30.20 -1.84 -6.52
CA LEU A 380 31.57 -1.66 -6.98
C LEU A 380 31.75 -2.35 -8.34
N ARG A 381 31.96 -1.55 -9.38
CA ARG A 381 32.23 -2.07 -10.72
C ARG A 381 33.56 -2.82 -10.74
N THR A 382 33.51 -4.14 -10.75
CA THR A 382 34.62 -4.98 -11.18
C THR A 382 34.68 -4.94 -12.71
N TYR A 383 35.32 -3.93 -13.29
CA TYR A 383 35.64 -3.97 -14.71
C TYR A 383 36.59 -5.16 -14.98
N PRO A 384 36.23 -6.16 -15.80
CA PRO A 384 37.26 -6.90 -16.50
C PRO A 384 37.78 -5.97 -17.60
N HIS A 385 39.04 -5.52 -17.49
CA HIS A 385 39.74 -4.95 -18.63
C HIS A 385 39.57 -5.89 -19.83
N ARG A 386 39.04 -5.36 -20.94
CA ARG A 386 39.24 -5.94 -22.27
C ARG A 386 40.04 -4.98 -23.11
#